data_AF-A0A920SGT7-F1
#
_entry.id   AF-A0A920SGT7-F1
#
_cell.length_a   1.000
_cell.length_b   1.000
_cell.length_c   1.000
_cell.angle_alpha   90.00
_cell.angle_beta   90.00
_cell.angle_gamma   90.00
#
_symmetry.space_group_name_H-M   'P 1'
#
loop_
_entity.id
_entity.type
_entity.pdbx_description
1 polymer ?
#
loop_
_entity_poly.entity_id
_entity_poly.type
_entity_poly.pdbx_seq_one_letter_code
_entity_poly.pdbx_strand_id
1 'polypeptide(L)' 'MYWSNISVDQADLIVGVGMRFDDRVTGKVDTFAPHARIVHMDIDPSQIGRNVPVEIPIVGDEKGAP' A
#
# COMPACT_ATOMS: atom_id res chain seq x y z
N MET A 1 1.75 -14.66 9.85
CA MET A 1 2.56 -13.78 8.99
C MET A 1 3.23 -14.51 7.82
N TYR A 2 3.70 -15.76 7.96
CA TYR A 2 4.39 -16.45 6.85
C TYR A 2 3.62 -16.45 5.51
N TRP A 3 2.41 -17.00 5.49
CA TRP A 3 1.59 -17.05 4.28
C TRP A 3 1.20 -15.67 3.76
N SER A 4 0.89 -14.72 4.65
CA SER A 4 0.57 -13.33 4.28
C SER A 4 1.74 -12.65 3.58
N ASN A 5 2.96 -12.84 4.07
CA ASN A 5 4.16 -12.25 3.46
C ASN A 5 4.42 -12.86 2.07
N ILE A 6 4.23 -14.17 1.91
CA ILE A 6 4.32 -14.82 0.59
C ILE A 6 3.25 -14.27 -0.36
N SER A 7 2.01 -14.10 0.11
CA SER A 7 0.94 -13.53 -0.72
C SER A 7 1.24 -12.11 -1.16
N VAL A 8 1.81 -11.27 -0.30
CA VAL A 8 2.20 -9.89 -0.64
C VAL A 8 3.38 -9.87 -1.61
N ASP A 9 4.39 -10.71 -1.37
CA ASP A 9 5.59 -10.80 -2.21
C ASP A 9 5.29 -11.27 -3.64
N GLN A 10 4.36 -12.22 -3.78
CA GLN A 10 3.95 -12.80 -5.07
C GLN A 10 2.77 -12.09 -5.73
N ALA A 11 2.26 -11.00 -5.13
CA ALA A 11 1.16 -10.22 -5.70
C ALA A 11 1.61 -9.41 -6.93
N ASP A 12 0.71 -9.25 -7.89
CA ASP A 12 0.83 -8.34 -9.03
C ASP A 12 0.03 -7.04 -8.82
N LEU A 13 -0.89 -7.02 -7.85
CA LEU A 13 -1.66 -5.86 -7.42
C LEU A 13 -1.86 -5.86 -5.91
N ILE A 14 -1.55 -4.73 -5.27
CA ILE A 14 -1.85 -4.48 -3.86
C ILE A 14 -2.77 -3.26 -3.76
N VAL A 15 -3.87 -3.42 -3.05
CA VAL A 15 -4.81 -2.33 -2.75
C VAL A 15 -4.72 -2.02 -1.27
N GLY A 16 -4.10 -0.89 -0.95
CA GLY A 16 -3.98 -0.37 0.40
C GLY A 16 -5.08 0.65 0.70
N VAL A 17 -5.93 0.35 1.69
CA VAL A 17 -7.02 1.24 2.13
C VAL A 17 -6.77 1.64 3.58
N GLY A 18 -6.56 2.93 3.84
CA GLY A 18 -6.26 3.47 5.17
C GLY A 18 -4.93 2.96 5.75
N MET A 19 -4.02 2.48 4.90
CA MET A 19 -2.72 1.94 5.32
C MET A 19 -1.59 2.88 4.96
N ARG A 20 -0.59 3.02 5.83
CA ARG A 20 0.53 3.96 5.62
C ARG A 20 1.77 3.35 4.98
N PHE A 21 1.74 2.05 4.65
CA PHE A 21 2.90 1.30 4.14
C PHE A 21 4.17 1.57 4.99
N ASP A 22 4.06 1.44 6.32
CA ASP A 22 5.19 1.71 7.21
C ASP A 22 6.27 0.62 7.13
N ASP A 23 7.43 0.92 7.70
CA ASP A 23 8.63 0.08 7.69
C ASP A 23 8.44 -1.26 8.41
N ARG A 24 7.51 -1.36 9.38
CA ARG A 24 7.23 -2.62 10.08
C ARG A 24 6.45 -3.61 9.21
N VAL A 25 5.72 -3.12 8.22
CA VAL A 25 4.99 -3.95 7.24
C VAL A 25 5.84 -4.20 6.01
N THR A 26 6.48 -3.15 5.50
CA THR A 26 7.23 -3.20 4.25
C THR A 26 8.65 -3.76 4.39
N GLY A 27 9.21 -3.68 5.60
CA GLY A 27 10.62 -3.99 5.82
C GLY A 27 11.51 -3.04 5.02
N LYS A 28 12.26 -3.59 4.07
CA LYS A 28 13.00 -2.77 3.10
C LYS A 28 12.09 -2.44 1.93
N VAL A 29 11.72 -1.17 1.81
CA VAL A 29 10.85 -0.62 0.77
C VAL A 29 11.23 -1.09 -0.64
N ASP A 30 12.52 -1.04 -1.00
CA ASP A 30 12.99 -1.42 -2.34
C ASP A 30 12.71 -2.90 -2.71
N THR A 31 12.41 -3.73 -1.72
CA THR A 31 12.12 -5.17 -1.88
C THR A 31 10.66 -5.50 -1.56
N PHE A 32 9.85 -4.51 -1.18
CA PHE A 32 8.45 -4.73 -0.86
C PHE A 32 7.64 -4.95 -2.13
N ALA A 33 6.99 -6.12 -2.23
CA ALA A 33 6.08 -6.48 -3.31
C ALA A 33 6.64 -6.13 -4.71
N PRO A 34 7.78 -6.73 -5.10
CA PRO A 34 8.63 -6.26 -6.21
C PRO A 34 7.95 -6.29 -7.59
N HIS A 35 6.83 -7.02 -7.71
CA HIS A 35 6.07 -7.17 -8.94
C HIS A 35 4.66 -6.54 -8.86
N ALA A 36 4.30 -5.97 -7.71
CA ALA A 36 2.97 -5.45 -7.47
C ALA A 36 2.83 -4.01 -7.95
N ARG A 37 1.73 -3.75 -8.66
CA ARG A 37 1.19 -2.41 -8.83
C ARG A 37 0.48 -2.01 -7.53
N ILE A 38 0.66 -0.77 -7.08
CA ILE A 38 0.11 -0.31 -5.80
C ILE A 38 -1.00 0.70 -6.04
N VAL A 39 -2.19 0.40 -5.52
CA VAL A 39 -3.30 1.33 -5.33
C VAL A 39 -3.30 1.75 -3.88
N HIS A 40 -3.31 3.05 -3.60
CA HIS A 40 -3.25 3.56 -2.22
C HIS A 40 -4.37 4.59 -2.02
N MET A 41 -5.30 4.23 -1.14
CA MET A 41 -6.36 5.10 -0.65
C MET A 41 -6.08 5.56 0.78
N ASP A 42 -5.97 6.87 0.98
CA ASP A 42 -5.83 7.49 2.30
C ASP A 42 -6.55 8.85 2.30
N ILE A 43 -7.09 9.24 3.45
CA ILE A 43 -7.74 10.55 3.63
C ILE A 43 -6.73 11.69 3.65
N ASP A 44 -5.49 11.40 4.08
CA ASP A 44 -4.39 12.35 4.11
C ASP A 44 -3.53 12.20 2.84
N PRO A 45 -3.58 13.18 1.90
CA PRO A 45 -2.81 13.13 0.67
C PRO A 45 -1.29 13.07 0.90
N SER A 46 -0.79 13.46 2.09
CA SER A 46 0.64 13.42 2.41
C SER A 46 1.17 12.00 2.69
N GLN A 47 0.29 11.02 2.92
CA GLN A 47 0.70 9.62 3.11
C GLN A 47 0.88 8.88 1.78
N ILE A 48 0.19 9.33 0.74
CA ILE A 48 0.23 8.69 -0.58
C ILE A 48 1.61 8.87 -1.21
N GLY A 49 2.23 7.76 -1.62
CA GLY A 49 3.55 7.76 -2.26
C GLY A 49 4.72 8.09 -1.31
N ARG A 50 4.46 8.26 -0.01
CA ARG A 50 5.49 8.67 0.96
C ARG A 50 6.56 7.61 1.19
N ASN A 51 6.14 6.36 1.35
CA ASN A 51 7.02 5.24 1.68
C ASN A 51 7.24 4.29 0.51
N VAL A 52 6.20 4.03 -0.29
CA VAL A 52 6.26 3.13 -1.45
C VAL A 52 5.75 3.87 -2.70
N PRO A 53 6.28 3.59 -3.90
CA PRO A 53 5.73 4.12 -5.14
C PRO A 53 4.26 3.68 -5.33
N VAL A 54 3.38 4.63 -5.61
CA VAL A 54 1.94 4.37 -5.83
C VAL A 54 1.62 4.64 -7.28
N GLU A 55 0.92 3.70 -7.92
CA GLU A 55 0.47 3.86 -9.31
C GLU A 55 -0.88 4.57 -9.38
N ILE A 56 -1.82 4.18 -8.52
CA ILE A 56 -3.16 4.78 -8.47
C ILE A 56 -3.39 5.38 -7.08
N PRO A 57 -3.27 6.71 -6.94
CA PRO A 57 -3.56 7.41 -5.69
C PRO A 57 -5.05 7.75 -5.59
N ILE A 58 -5.67 7.49 -4.43
CA ILE A 58 -7.05 7.88 -4.13
C ILE A 58 -7.08 8.66 -2.83
N VAL A 59 -7.48 9.94 -2.88
CA VAL A 59 -7.64 10.77 -1.68
C VAL A 59 -9.11 10.80 -1.28
N GLY A 60 -9.42 10.34 -0.08
CA GLY A 60 -10.79 10.36 0.44
C GLY A 60 -11.01 9.45 1.65
N ASP A 61 -12.19 9.55 2.24
CA ASP A 61 -12.64 8.69 3.34
C ASP A 61 -12.94 7.28 2.82
N GLU A 62 -12.32 6.27 3.42
CA GLU A 62 -12.51 4.86 3.09
C GLU A 62 -13.94 4.34 3.33
N LYS A 63 -14.71 4.98 4.22
CA LYS A 63 -16.11 4.61 4.49
C LYS A 63 -17.09 5.20 3.49
N GLY A 64 -16.62 6.08 2.61
CA GLY A 64 -17.45 6.93 1.77
C GLY A 64 -17.96 8.15 2.55
N ALA A 65 -18.07 9.29 1.86
CA ALA A 65 -18.82 10.42 2.39
C ALA A 65 -20.28 9.98 2.65
N PRO A 66 -20.92 10.43 3.74
CA PRO A 66 -22.32 10.10 4.01
C PRO A 66 -23.26 10.48 2.87
#